data_AF-A0AAW2LTK5-F1
#
_entry.id   AF-A0AAW2LTK5-F1
#
_cell.length_a   1.000
_cell.length_b   1.000
_cell.length_c   1.000
_cell.angle_alpha   90.00
_cell.angle_beta   90.00
_cell.angle_gamma   90.00
#
_symmetry.space_group_name_H-M   'P 1'
#
loop_
_entity.id
_entity.type
_entity.pdbx_description
1 polymer ?
#
loop_
_entity_poly.entity_id
_entity_poly.type
_entity_poly.pdbx_seq_one_letter_code
_entity_poly.pdbx_strand_id
1 'polypeptide(L)'
;MLMHHDQLSDILYFEVLDIPLPELQKLRILKLAFSYAAKTELETHSIRLPKESTVGDMLEHLKEKVKLSRLSAELRLLEVFSHKIYKVLNY
;
A
#
# COMPACT_ATOMS: atom_id res chain seq x y z
N MET A 1 -18.08 24.68 -7.52
CA MET A 1 -17.85 26.12 -7.32
C MET A 1 -18.00 26.41 -5.85
N LEU A 2 -16.94 26.91 -5.21
CA LEU A 2 -17.00 27.37 -3.83
C LEU A 2 -17.49 28.81 -3.83
N MET A 3 -18.49 29.10 -3.01
CA MET A 3 -19.06 30.44 -2.86
C MET A 3 -18.35 31.12 -1.69
N HIS A 4 -17.74 32.27 -1.93
CA HIS A 4 -17.26 33.16 -0.87
C HIS A 4 -17.92 34.52 -1.07
N HIS A 5 -18.74 34.94 -0.11
CA HIS A 5 -19.52 36.19 -0.16
C HIS A 5 -20.35 36.39 -1.45
N ASP A 6 -21.11 35.38 -1.85
CA ASP A 6 -22.00 35.44 -3.04
C ASP A 6 -21.30 35.75 -4.37
N GLN A 7 -19.96 35.71 -4.40
CA GLN A 7 -19.16 35.92 -5.59
C GLN A 7 -18.62 34.57 -6.07
N LEU A 8 -18.97 34.18 -7.30
CA LEU A 8 -18.43 33.00 -7.96
C LEU A 8 -16.91 33.15 -8.08
N SER A 9 -16.18 32.42 -7.24
CA SER A 9 -14.72 32.36 -7.31
C SER A 9 -14.35 31.27 -8.32
N ASP A 10 -13.82 31.66 -9.48
CA ASP A 10 -13.35 30.76 -10.52
C ASP A 10 -11.94 30.24 -10.18
N ILE A 11 -11.86 29.40 -9.14
CA ILE A 11 -10.60 28.84 -8.63
C ILE A 11 -10.55 27.34 -8.93
N LEU A 12 -9.48 26.93 -9.62
CA LEU A 12 -9.17 25.53 -9.89
C LEU A 12 -8.11 25.02 -8.91
N TYR A 13 -8.45 23.96 -8.19
CA TYR A 13 -7.50 23.22 -7.36
C TYR A 13 -6.94 22.05 -8.15
N PHE A 14 -5.62 21.91 -8.15
CA PHE A 14 -4.92 20.80 -8.78
C PHE A 14 -3.80 20.30 -7.87
N GLU A 15 -3.42 19.05 -8.06
CA GLU A 15 -2.26 18.41 -7.42
C GLU A 15 -1.28 18.00 -8.53
N VAL A 16 0.02 18.19 -8.29
CA VAL A 16 1.06 17.72 -9.19
C VAL A 16 1.44 16.30 -8.79
N LEU A 17 1.21 15.35 -9.70
CA LEU A 17 1.51 13.95 -9.49
C LEU A 17 2.95 13.62 -9.89
N ASP A 18 3.52 12.59 -9.25
CA ASP A 18 4.83 12.03 -9.57
C ASP A 18 4.82 11.20 -10.87
N ILE A 19 3.66 10.69 -11.27
CA ILE A 19 3.45 9.92 -12.49
C ILE A 19 2.17 10.39 -13.22
N PRO A 20 2.02 10.13 -14.53
CA PRO A 20 0.81 10.46 -15.27
C PRO A 20 -0.45 9.85 -14.64
N LEU A 21 -1.54 10.63 -14.59
CA LEU A 21 -2.81 10.17 -14.01
C LEU A 21 -3.31 8.84 -14.60
N PRO A 22 -3.24 8.58 -15.93
CA PRO A 22 -3.67 7.30 -16.49
C PRO A 22 -2.87 6.10 -15.97
N GLU A 23 -1.60 6.29 -15.63
CA GLU A 23 -0.75 5.24 -15.07
C GLU A 23 -1.05 5.05 -13.59
N LEU A 24 -1.19 6.13 -12.83
CA LEU A 24 -1.60 6.08 -11.43
C LEU A 24 -2.94 5.34 -11.24
N GLN A 25 -3.89 5.57 -12.15
CA GLN A 25 -5.20 4.91 -12.13
C GLN A 25 -5.15 3.40 -12.38
N LYS A 26 -4.08 2.88 -12.99
CA LYS A 26 -3.85 1.44 -13.18
C LYS A 26 -3.22 0.78 -11.96
N LEU A 27 -2.69 1.58 -11.03
CA LEU A 27 -2.08 1.09 -9.79
C LEU A 27 -3.11 1.00 -8.66
N ARG A 28 -2.82 0.15 -7.69
CA ARG A 28 -3.47 0.04 -6.40
C ARG A 28 -2.43 0.28 -5.31
N ILE A 29 -2.80 1.08 -4.32
CA ILE A 29 -2.00 1.30 -3.12
C ILE A 29 -2.45 0.30 -2.06
N LEU A 30 -1.54 -0.54 -1.59
CA LEU A 30 -1.76 -1.48 -0.51
C LEU A 30 -0.99 -0.99 0.72
N LYS A 31 -1.73 -0.77 1.81
CA LYS A 31 -1.15 -0.49 3.13
C LYS A 31 -1.14 -1.78 3.93
N LEU A 32 0.04 -2.24 4.31
CA LEU A 32 0.27 -3.52 4.97
C LEU A 32 0.93 -3.29 6.32
N ALA A 33 0.49 -4.02 7.33
CA ALA A 33 1.21 -4.12 8.59
C ALA A 33 2.23 -5.27 8.49
N PHE A 34 3.49 -4.98 8.80
CA PHE A 34 4.59 -5.92 8.77
C PHE A 34 5.11 -6.16 10.19
N SER A 35 5.27 -7.42 10.54
CA SER A 35 5.79 -7.85 11.83
C SER A 35 7.20 -8.40 11.67
N TYR A 36 8.16 -7.83 12.40
CA TYR A 36 9.50 -8.37 12.49
C TYR A 36 9.58 -9.35 13.66
N ALA A 37 10.24 -10.49 13.48
CA ALA A 37 10.40 -11.48 14.56
C ALA A 37 11.06 -10.91 15.83
N ALA A 38 11.92 -9.89 15.69
CA ALA A 38 12.65 -9.28 16.80
C ALA A 38 11.98 -8.02 17.37
N LYS A 39 10.87 -7.54 16.78
CA LYS A 39 10.18 -6.32 17.22
C LYS A 39 8.71 -6.62 17.50
N THR A 40 8.23 -6.17 18.65
CA THR A 40 6.81 -6.29 19.03
C THR A 40 5.92 -5.31 18.27
N GLU A 41 6.51 -4.24 17.73
CA GLU A 41 5.80 -3.21 16.98
C GLU A 41 5.56 -3.62 15.52
N LEU A 42 4.37 -3.30 15.02
CA LEU A 42 4.01 -3.47 13.62
C LEU A 42 4.41 -2.23 12.82
N GLU A 43 5.22 -2.41 11.78
CA GLU A 43 5.56 -1.34 10.85
C GLU A 43 4.54 -1.31 9.70
N THR A 44 4.07 -0.13 9.31
CA THR A 44 3.15 -0.01 8.17
C THR A 44 3.91 0.34 6.90
N HIS A 45 3.81 -0.51 5.88
CA HIS A 45 4.36 -0.25 4.55
C HIS A 45 3.26 0.05 3.55
N SER A 46 3.48 1.08 2.72
CA SER A 46 2.62 1.43 1.61
C SER A 46 3.32 1.05 0.31
N ILE A 47 2.71 0.15 -0.46
CA ILE A 47 3.23 -0.32 -1.74
C ILE A 47 2.24 0.03 -2.85
N ARG A 48 2.77 0.53 -3.96
CA ARG A 48 2.01 0.78 -5.19
C ARG A 48 2.32 -0.35 -6.16
N LEU A 49 1.29 -1.04 -6.63
CA LEU A 49 1.40 -2.18 -7.56
C LEU A 49 0.28 -2.10 -8.60
N PRO A 50 0.46 -2.67 -9.80
CA PRO A 50 -0.64 -2.87 -10.75
C PRO A 50 -1.86 -3.55 -10.11
N LYS A 51 -3.06 -3.23 -10.61
CA LYS A 51 -4.31 -3.80 -10.07
C LYS A 51 -4.41 -5.31 -10.29
N GLU A 52 -3.76 -5.79 -11.34
CA GLU A 52 -3.64 -7.18 -11.77
C GLU A 52 -2.55 -7.97 -11.03
N SER A 53 -1.77 -7.33 -10.15
CA SER A 53 -0.71 -8.01 -9.40
C SER A 53 -1.24 -9.10 -8.47
N THR A 54 -0.46 -10.17 -8.36
CA THR A 54 -0.71 -11.32 -7.49
C THR A 54 -0.16 -11.09 -6.08
N VAL A 55 -0.47 -12.01 -5.16
CA VAL A 55 0.14 -12.01 -3.83
C VAL A 55 1.65 -12.27 -3.91
N GLY A 56 2.12 -13.09 -4.87
CA GLY A 56 3.53 -13.36 -5.09
C GLY A 56 4.31 -12.08 -5.44
N ASP A 57 3.84 -11.35 -6.46
CA ASP A 57 4.46 -10.07 -6.88
C ASP A 57 4.54 -9.07 -5.72
N MET A 58 3.48 -9.05 -4.90
CA MET A 58 3.40 -8.18 -3.74
C MET A 58 4.44 -8.53 -2.67
N LEU A 59 4.65 -9.82 -2.42
CA LEU A 59 5.63 -10.28 -1.44
C LEU A 59 7.07 -10.05 -1.94
N GLU A 60 7.35 -10.25 -3.23
CA GLU A 60 8.66 -9.95 -3.82
C GLU A 60 9.01 -8.46 -3.70
N HIS A 61 8.08 -7.59 -4.10
CA HIS A 61 8.26 -6.15 -3.99
C HIS A 61 8.40 -5.69 -2.52
N LEU A 62 7.76 -6.39 -1.57
CA LEU A 62 7.93 -6.12 -0.14
C LEU A 62 9.32 -6.55 0.35
N LYS A 63 9.84 -7.70 -0.11
CA LYS A 63 11.19 -8.20 0.27
C LYS A 63 12.30 -7.19 -0.08
N GLU A 64 12.16 -6.47 -1.19
CA GLU A 64 13.13 -5.44 -1.57
C GLU A 64 13.11 -4.21 -0.65
N LYS A 65 11.97 -3.93 -0.01
CA LYS A 65 11.77 -2.75 0.84
C LYS A 65 12.05 -2.99 2.31
N VAL A 66 11.97 -4.24 2.77
CA VAL A 66 12.16 -4.61 4.17
C VAL A 66 13.51 -5.29 4.39
N LYS A 67 14.16 -4.98 5.51
CA LYS A 67 15.38 -5.69 5.90
C LYS A 67 15.02 -7.02 6.54
N LEU A 68 15.18 -8.11 5.78
CA LEU A 68 15.00 -9.46 6.30
C LEU A 68 16.14 -9.83 7.25
N SER A 69 15.83 -10.68 8.23
CA SER A 69 16.85 -11.26 9.12
C SER A 69 17.75 -12.26 8.38
N ARG A 70 17.22 -12.93 7.35
CA ARG A 70 17.92 -13.87 6.48
C ARG A 70 17.45 -13.66 5.04
N LEU A 71 18.37 -13.81 4.08
CA LEU A 71 18.08 -13.65 2.65
C LEU A 71 17.10 -14.71 2.11
N SER A 72 17.09 -15.90 2.71
CA SER A 72 16.17 -16.99 2.35
C SER A 72 14.85 -16.98 3.14
N ALA A 73 14.57 -15.92 3.91
CA ALA A 73 13.34 -15.86 4.68
C ALA A 73 12.11 -15.77 3.76
N GLU A 74 11.13 -16.62 4.01
CA GLU A 74 9.84 -16.58 3.35
C GLU A 74 8.93 -15.55 4.02
N LEU A 75 8.18 -14.82 3.20
CA LEU A 75 7.13 -13.92 3.66
C LEU A 75 5.78 -14.59 3.43
N ARG A 76 4.83 -14.32 4.34
CA ARG A 76 3.45 -14.80 4.23
C ARG A 76 2.50 -13.64 4.42
N LEU A 77 1.40 -13.66 3.68
CA LEU A 77 0.34 -12.68 3.82
C LEU A 77 -0.77 -13.25 4.71
N LEU A 78 -1.11 -12.50 5.75
CA LEU A 78 -2.13 -12.87 6.73
C LEU A 78 -3.31 -11.91 6.63
N GLU A 79 -4.51 -12.47 6.50
CA GLU A 79 -5.75 -11.72 6.68
C GLU A 79 -6.09 -11.72 8.17
N VAL A 80 -6.09 -10.53 8.78
CA VAL A 80 -6.33 -10.33 10.21
C VAL A 80 -7.59 -9.51 10.39
N PHE A 81 -8.52 -10.02 11.19
CA PHE A 81 -9.78 -9.35 11.54
C PHE A 81 -10.02 -9.45 13.04
N SER A 82 -10.40 -8.33 13.67
CA SER A 82 -10.60 -8.24 15.14
C SER A 82 -9.48 -8.89 15.96
N HIS A 83 -8.22 -8.57 15.63
CA HIS A 83 -7.01 -9.10 16.28
C HIS A 83 -6.84 -10.62 16.19
N LYS A 84 -7.55 -11.30 15.28
CA LYS A 84 -7.42 -12.73 15.01
C LYS A 84 -6.98 -12.94 13.58
N ILE A 85 -6.06 -13.88 13.37
CA ILE A 85 -5.69 -14.33 12.03
C ILE A 85 -6.88 -15.15 11.50
N TYR A 86 -7.55 -14.63 10.48
CA TYR A 86 -8.68 -15.27 9.83
C TYR A 86 -8.21 -16.27 8.79
N LYS A 87 -7.21 -15.88 7.98
CA LYS A 87 -6.72 -16.69 6.86
C LYS A 87 -5.26 -16.41 6.55
N VAL A 88 -4.54 -17.45 6.13
CA VAL A 88 -3.24 -17.31 5.46
C VAL A 88 -3.49 -17.33 3.96
N LEU A 89 -3.07 -16.28 3.26
CA LEU A 89 -3.22 -16.18 1.80
C LEU A 89 -2.02 -16.88 1.15
N ASN A 90 -2.33 -17.88 0.32
CA ASN A 90 -1.35 -18.60 -0.50
C ASN A 90 -1.30 -17.96 -1.90
N TYR A 91 -0.16 -18.14 -2.57
CA TYR A 91 0.10 -17.71 -3.94
C TYR A 91 0.60 -18.90 -4.77
#